data_AF-A0A4V1U009-F1
#
_entry.id   AF-A0A4V1U009-F1
#
_cell.length_a   1.000
_cell.length_b   1.000
_cell.length_c   1.000
_cell.angle_alpha   90.00
_cell.angle_beta   90.00
_cell.angle_gamma   90.00
#
_symmetry.space_group_name_H-M   'P 1'
#
loop_
_entity.id
_entity.type
_entity.pdbx_description
1 polymer ?
#
loop_
_entity_poly.entity_id
_entity_poly.type
_entity_poly.pdbx_seq_one_letter_code
_entity_poly.pdbx_strand_id
1 'polypeptide(L)'
;VESFEMLDDNTFEALPIKDGSGNPIYYDNPMDLFSGRDPRLAGTVVLPGAQGKNRTVDIFAGYQLGNGTVVTGNALGFLGQLPGVTGDVQLVGRDGPLDAREYAAQSGFYVRKFVDPAIGSGSRGTGSEVPWIRYRYAEVLLNAAEAAFELGEGTKAADYINQVRTRAGFTTPLTAGQVTFDRIVNERKVELAFEGHRLFDMKRWRLAHIVWDGVTMSEADLVSNIGSATKRSTQPFALWPYKIHNPGQPNHNKWIFKIVKNSIVTGSERFVFGNYYSEISADNLARNPKLVRQPNQ
;
A
#
# COMPACT_ATOMS: atom_id res chain seq x y z
N VAL A 1 1.18 -0.19 -2.24
CA VAL A 1 2.02 0.69 -3.08
C VAL A 1 1.91 0.32 -4.55
N GLU A 2 1.84 -0.96 -4.91
CA GLU A 2 1.63 -1.43 -6.30
C GLU A 2 0.36 -0.93 -7.00
N SER A 3 -0.70 -0.58 -6.26
CA SER A 3 -1.97 -0.11 -6.84
C SER A 3 -1.94 1.34 -7.34
N PHE A 4 -0.85 2.06 -7.09
CA PHE A 4 -0.67 3.42 -7.58
C PHE A 4 -0.08 3.38 -9.00
N GLU A 5 -0.88 3.86 -9.93
CA GLU A 5 -0.68 3.81 -11.39
C GLU A 5 0.47 4.71 -11.86
N MET A 6 0.91 4.49 -13.10
CA MET A 6 1.79 5.41 -13.81
C MET A 6 1.04 6.68 -14.21
N LEU A 7 1.69 7.84 -14.05
CA LEU A 7 1.06 9.15 -14.19
C LEU A 7 0.79 9.55 -15.63
N ASP A 8 1.65 9.10 -16.54
CA ASP A 8 1.74 9.51 -17.94
C ASP A 8 0.80 8.74 -18.87
N ASP A 9 0.55 7.46 -18.60
CA ASP A 9 -0.22 6.60 -19.51
C ASP A 9 -1.37 5.83 -18.85
N ASN A 10 -1.62 6.05 -17.56
CA ASN A 10 -2.65 5.38 -16.76
C ASN A 10 -2.47 3.86 -16.64
N THR A 11 -1.26 3.34 -16.86
CA THR A 11 -0.98 1.91 -16.77
C THR A 11 -0.80 1.42 -15.34
N PHE A 12 -1.09 0.12 -15.17
CA PHE A 12 -0.81 -0.63 -13.96
C PHE A 12 0.51 -1.36 -14.12
N GLU A 13 1.57 -0.84 -13.52
CA GLU A 13 2.89 -1.46 -13.57
C GLU A 13 3.35 -1.86 -12.17
N ALA A 14 3.97 -3.03 -12.06
CA ALA A 14 4.64 -3.44 -10.84
C ALA A 14 5.84 -2.54 -10.55
N LEU A 15 6.19 -2.38 -9.28
CA LEU A 15 7.39 -1.65 -8.90
C LEU A 15 8.62 -2.32 -9.53
N PRO A 16 9.48 -1.57 -10.26
CA PRO A 16 10.56 -2.16 -11.06
C PRO A 16 11.73 -2.62 -10.18
N ILE A 17 11.55 -3.72 -9.43
CA ILE A 17 12.59 -4.21 -8.51
C ILE A 17 13.59 -5.16 -9.17
N LYS A 18 13.23 -5.74 -10.32
CA LYS A 18 14.03 -6.68 -11.09
C LYS A 18 13.99 -6.33 -12.58
N ASP A 19 15.10 -6.55 -13.28
CA ASP A 19 15.17 -6.44 -14.74
C ASP A 19 14.51 -7.64 -15.44
N GLY A 20 14.44 -7.62 -16.77
CA GLY A 20 13.86 -8.71 -17.57
C GLY A 20 14.60 -10.06 -17.43
N SER A 21 15.80 -10.08 -16.84
CA SER A 21 16.57 -11.29 -16.54
C SER A 21 16.43 -11.74 -15.08
N GLY A 22 15.63 -11.03 -14.28
CA GLY A 22 15.41 -11.32 -12.86
C GLY A 22 16.47 -10.75 -11.92
N ASN A 23 17.45 -9.98 -12.41
CA ASN A 23 18.46 -9.35 -11.56
C ASN A 23 17.88 -8.12 -10.85
N PRO A 24 18.33 -7.78 -9.63
CA PRO A 24 17.90 -6.56 -8.96
C PRO A 24 18.20 -5.30 -9.79
N ILE A 25 17.24 -4.38 -9.83
CA ILE A 25 17.47 -3.02 -10.34
C ILE A 25 18.08 -2.18 -9.22
N TYR A 26 19.15 -1.44 -9.55
CA TYR A 26 19.90 -0.61 -8.64
C TYR A 26 19.52 0.86 -8.77
N TYR A 27 19.27 1.52 -7.65
CA TYR A 27 18.88 2.93 -7.59
C TYR A 27 19.90 3.79 -6.87
N ASP A 28 19.99 5.07 -7.23
CA ASP A 28 20.87 6.03 -6.56
C ASP A 28 20.27 6.47 -5.23
N ASN A 29 18.95 6.69 -5.23
CA ASN A 29 18.17 7.06 -4.06
C ASN A 29 17.01 6.08 -3.88
N PRO A 30 16.58 5.82 -2.63
CA PRO A 30 15.46 4.92 -2.38
C PRO A 30 14.12 5.47 -2.92
N MET A 31 14.02 6.77 -3.14
CA MET A 31 12.83 7.38 -3.74
C MET A 31 12.69 7.09 -5.24
N ASP A 32 13.79 6.76 -5.94
CA ASP A 32 13.81 6.64 -7.40
C ASP A 32 12.92 5.49 -7.90
N LEU A 33 12.72 4.44 -7.10
CA LEU A 33 11.81 3.33 -7.41
C LEU A 33 10.37 3.80 -7.67
N PHE A 34 9.95 4.87 -7.00
CA PHE A 34 8.57 5.37 -7.04
C PHE A 34 8.36 6.50 -8.05
N SER A 35 9.39 6.84 -8.83
CA SER A 35 9.33 7.90 -9.83
C SER A 35 8.24 7.61 -10.88
N GLY A 36 7.58 8.67 -11.36
CA GLY A 36 6.54 8.58 -12.39
C GLY A 36 5.20 8.00 -11.92
N ARG A 37 5.06 7.65 -10.64
CA ARG A 37 3.79 7.13 -10.09
C ARG A 37 2.85 8.22 -9.62
N ASP A 38 1.58 7.84 -9.50
CA ASP A 38 0.52 8.62 -8.86
C ASP A 38 1.02 9.31 -7.58
N PRO A 39 1.06 10.66 -7.54
CA PRO A 39 1.52 11.44 -6.40
C PRO A 39 0.81 11.13 -5.08
N ARG A 40 -0.42 10.59 -5.14
CA ARG A 40 -1.15 10.14 -3.94
C ARG A 40 -0.42 9.03 -3.21
N LEU A 41 0.48 8.27 -3.85
CA LEU A 41 1.32 7.29 -3.18
C LEU A 41 2.10 7.94 -2.03
N ALA A 42 2.85 9.00 -2.35
CA ALA A 42 3.65 9.74 -1.38
C ALA A 42 2.80 10.55 -0.38
N GLY A 43 1.55 10.88 -0.73
CA GLY A 43 0.57 11.48 0.18
C GLY A 43 -0.09 10.48 1.14
N THR A 44 -0.13 9.19 0.75
CA THR A 44 -0.85 8.14 1.48
C THR A 44 0.07 7.42 2.48
N VAL A 45 1.30 7.11 2.07
CA VAL A 45 2.30 6.43 2.89
C VAL A 45 3.61 7.21 2.96
N VAL A 46 4.38 6.99 4.02
CA VAL A 46 5.75 7.49 4.13
C VAL A 46 6.66 6.55 3.35
N LEU A 47 7.29 7.08 2.30
CA LEU A 47 8.20 6.33 1.45
C LEU A 47 9.62 6.31 2.04
N PRO A 48 10.43 5.27 1.76
CA PRO A 48 11.83 5.22 2.13
C PRO A 48 12.63 6.42 1.60
N GLY A 49 13.27 7.17 2.50
CA GLY A 49 14.01 8.40 2.15
C GLY A 49 13.14 9.65 1.98
N ALA A 50 11.83 9.57 2.22
CA ALA A 50 10.97 10.74 2.20
C ALA A 50 11.27 11.71 3.35
N GLN A 51 10.97 13.00 3.15
CA GLN A 51 11.00 13.99 4.24
C GLN A 51 9.82 13.79 5.19
N GLY A 52 10.13 13.70 6.48
CA GLY A 52 9.20 13.62 7.60
C GLY A 52 9.42 14.80 8.54
N LYS A 53 8.54 15.80 8.46
CA LYS A 53 8.61 17.04 9.26
C LYS A 53 10.01 17.69 9.20
N ASN A 54 10.85 17.46 10.20
CA ASN A 54 12.16 18.08 10.35
C ASN A 54 13.35 17.16 9.97
N ARG A 55 13.11 15.94 9.48
CA ARG A 55 14.18 15.00 9.10
C ARG A 55 13.78 14.08 7.96
N THR A 56 14.78 13.55 7.27
CA THR A 56 14.60 12.42 6.36
C THR A 56 14.26 11.15 7.16
N VAL A 57 13.29 10.40 6.67
CA VAL A 57 12.87 9.11 7.24
C VAL A 57 13.78 8.02 6.69
N ASP A 58 14.47 7.30 7.57
CA ASP A 58 15.55 6.38 7.20
C ASP A 58 15.07 4.93 7.12
N ILE A 59 14.04 4.65 6.33
CA ILE A 59 13.50 3.30 6.19
C ILE A 59 14.48 2.44 5.36
N PHE A 60 15.21 1.51 5.99
CA PHE A 60 15.98 0.46 5.31
C PHE A 60 16.23 -0.75 6.22
N ALA A 61 16.28 -1.93 5.60
CA ALA A 61 16.27 -3.23 6.29
C ALA A 61 17.66 -3.81 6.56
N GLY A 62 18.70 -3.31 5.87
CA GLY A 62 20.02 -3.94 5.89
C GLY A 62 20.91 -3.52 4.74
N TYR A 63 22.10 -4.12 4.71
CA TYR A 63 23.00 -4.11 3.56
C TYR A 63 23.01 -5.48 2.89
N GLN A 64 22.89 -5.51 1.57
CA GLN A 64 23.22 -6.70 0.78
C GLN A 64 24.66 -6.62 0.31
N LEU A 65 25.43 -7.67 0.59
CA LEU A 65 26.80 -7.83 0.14
C LEU A 65 26.86 -8.25 -1.34
N GLY A 66 28.01 -8.10 -1.99
CA GLY A 66 28.20 -8.52 -3.38
C GLY A 66 27.89 -10.01 -3.67
N ASN A 67 28.00 -10.88 -2.66
CA ASN A 67 27.65 -12.30 -2.76
C ASN A 67 26.16 -12.60 -2.47
N GLY A 68 25.33 -11.56 -2.27
CA GLY A 68 23.90 -11.69 -1.96
C GLY A 68 23.56 -11.84 -0.47
N THR A 69 24.55 -12.03 0.41
CA THR A 69 24.32 -12.12 1.87
C THR A 69 23.76 -10.81 2.41
N VAL A 70 22.78 -10.88 3.31
CA VAL A 70 22.23 -9.71 3.98
C VAL A 70 22.87 -9.56 5.36
N VAL A 71 23.41 -8.37 5.64
CA VAL A 71 23.85 -7.94 6.97
C VAL A 71 22.82 -6.95 7.51
N THR A 72 22.25 -7.26 8.67
CA THR A 72 21.18 -6.49 9.32
C THR A 72 21.36 -6.50 10.84
N GLY A 73 20.48 -5.84 11.58
CA GLY A 73 20.48 -5.73 13.03
C GLY A 73 19.16 -6.19 13.65
N ASN A 74 19.14 -6.33 14.98
CA ASN A 74 17.97 -6.77 15.74
C ASN A 74 17.21 -5.60 16.44
N ALA A 75 17.69 -4.37 16.25
CA ALA A 75 17.12 -3.16 16.84
C ALA A 75 16.97 -2.05 15.78
N LEU A 76 16.13 -1.06 16.06
CA LEU A 76 15.90 0.08 15.16
C LEU A 76 17.12 0.97 15.31
N GLY A 77 17.73 1.39 14.20
CA GLY A 77 18.99 2.13 14.25
C GLY A 77 20.19 1.32 14.74
N PHE A 78 20.14 -0.02 14.71
CA PHE A 78 21.21 -0.88 15.20
C PHE A 78 22.56 -0.53 14.55
N LEU A 79 23.60 -0.40 15.38
CA LEU A 79 24.97 -0.16 14.96
C LEU A 79 25.75 -1.47 14.96
N GLY A 80 26.53 -1.73 13.91
CA GLY A 80 27.40 -2.90 13.83
C GLY A 80 28.39 -2.83 12.69
N GLN A 81 29.15 -3.90 12.50
CA GLN A 81 30.27 -3.94 11.54
C GLN A 81 29.79 -4.31 10.12
N LEU A 82 30.37 -3.65 9.11
CA LEU A 82 30.32 -4.08 7.71
C LEU A 82 31.71 -4.53 7.24
N PRO A 83 31.80 -5.57 6.38
CA PRO A 83 33.09 -6.04 5.88
C PRO A 83 33.93 -4.93 5.23
N GLY A 84 35.16 -4.72 5.70
CA GLY A 84 36.05 -3.69 5.14
C GLY A 84 35.70 -2.25 5.52
N VAL A 85 34.78 -2.04 6.48
CA VAL A 85 34.50 -0.72 7.07
C VAL A 85 35.10 -0.68 8.48
N THR A 86 35.87 0.36 8.78
CA THR A 86 36.41 0.58 10.13
C THR A 86 35.36 1.24 11.00
N GLY A 87 35.01 0.59 12.12
CA GLY A 87 34.04 1.11 13.09
C GLY A 87 32.60 0.69 12.78
N ASP A 88 31.70 0.95 13.73
CA ASP A 88 30.30 0.58 13.58
C ASP A 88 29.56 1.54 12.65
N VAL A 89 28.67 0.97 11.84
CA VAL A 89 27.74 1.70 10.98
C VAL A 89 26.31 1.29 11.29
N GLN A 90 25.37 2.16 10.95
CA GLN A 90 23.95 1.85 11.09
C GLN A 90 23.54 0.79 10.08
N LEU A 91 23.24 -0.43 10.56
CA LEU A 91 22.86 -1.58 9.75
C LEU A 91 21.36 -1.59 9.41
N VAL A 92 20.51 -0.99 10.25
CA VAL A 92 19.05 -0.89 10.04
C VAL A 92 18.59 0.53 10.31
N GLY A 93 17.63 1.00 9.52
CA GLY A 93 16.94 2.27 9.74
C GLY A 93 16.41 2.46 11.16
N ARG A 94 16.44 3.68 11.68
CA ARG A 94 15.69 4.03 12.90
C ARG A 94 14.19 3.94 12.66
N ASP A 95 13.77 4.19 11.42
CA ASP A 95 12.42 4.02 10.90
C ASP A 95 12.28 2.74 10.05
N GLY A 96 13.27 1.84 10.11
CA GLY A 96 13.39 0.68 9.23
C GLY A 96 12.41 -0.46 9.52
N PRO A 97 12.22 -1.37 8.57
CA PRO A 97 11.56 -2.64 8.82
C PRO A 97 12.43 -3.55 9.69
N LEU A 98 11.78 -4.31 10.56
CA LEU A 98 12.34 -5.47 11.25
C LEU A 98 11.27 -6.56 11.27
N ASP A 99 11.68 -7.80 10.99
CA ASP A 99 10.74 -8.92 10.96
C ASP A 99 10.10 -9.14 12.33
N ALA A 100 8.78 -9.39 12.35
CA ALA A 100 7.99 -9.58 13.56
C ALA A 100 8.13 -8.53 14.67
N ARG A 101 8.65 -7.33 14.37
CA ARG A 101 8.85 -6.30 15.40
C ARG A 101 7.75 -5.25 15.38
N GLU A 102 7.10 -5.06 16.53
CA GLU A 102 6.15 -3.99 16.76
C GLU A 102 6.80 -2.60 16.62
N TYR A 103 6.01 -1.61 16.22
CA TYR A 103 6.43 -0.21 16.03
C TYR A 103 7.54 0.01 14.99
N ALA A 104 7.94 -1.01 14.23
CA ALA A 104 8.81 -0.92 13.07
C ALA A 104 7.98 -0.78 11.77
N ALA A 105 8.60 -0.32 10.69
CA ALA A 105 7.97 -0.24 9.38
C ALA A 105 7.84 -1.64 8.76
N GLN A 106 7.06 -2.55 9.34
CA GLN A 106 7.03 -3.97 8.96
C GLN A 106 6.73 -4.22 7.47
N SER A 107 5.93 -3.35 6.84
CA SER A 107 5.61 -3.40 5.41
C SER A 107 6.64 -2.66 4.53
N GLY A 108 7.62 -1.98 5.12
CA GLY A 108 8.49 -1.02 4.48
C GLY A 108 7.93 0.41 4.43
N PHE A 109 6.77 0.65 5.04
CA PHE A 109 6.07 1.94 4.99
C PHE A 109 5.35 2.26 6.31
N TYR A 110 5.16 3.55 6.56
CA TYR A 110 4.21 4.05 7.56
C TYR A 110 3.03 4.75 6.88
N VAL A 111 1.91 4.89 7.58
CA VAL A 111 0.80 5.73 7.10
C VAL A 111 1.20 7.20 7.18
N ARG A 112 1.02 7.95 6.08
CA ARG A 112 1.22 9.42 6.03
C ARG A 112 -0.11 10.18 6.02
N LYS A 113 -1.14 9.58 5.43
CA LYS A 113 -2.47 10.19 5.35
C LYS A 113 -2.97 10.57 6.75
N PHE A 114 -3.56 11.76 6.86
CA PHE A 114 -3.99 12.37 8.13
C PHE A 114 -2.89 12.77 9.12
N VAL A 115 -1.61 12.65 8.73
CA VAL A 115 -0.51 13.22 9.51
C VAL A 115 -0.29 14.67 9.08
N ASP A 116 -0.54 15.59 10.01
CA ASP A 116 -0.25 17.01 9.80
C ASP A 116 1.26 17.23 9.55
N PRO A 117 1.65 17.88 8.44
CA PRO A 117 3.05 18.14 8.12
C PRO A 117 3.69 19.18 9.04
N ALA A 118 2.92 19.96 9.80
CA ALA A 118 3.45 20.96 10.72
C ALA A 118 4.36 20.34 11.80
N ILE A 119 5.53 20.94 11.99
CA ILE A 119 6.47 20.55 13.03
C ILE A 119 5.80 20.74 14.40
N GLY A 120 5.89 19.74 15.27
CA GLY A 120 5.27 19.77 16.60
C GLY A 120 3.80 19.35 16.64
N SER A 121 3.08 19.34 15.52
CA SER A 121 1.69 18.84 15.50
C SER A 121 1.62 17.37 15.89
N GLY A 122 0.63 16.98 16.71
CA GLY A 122 0.50 15.62 17.25
C GLY A 122 1.51 15.26 18.34
N SER A 123 2.32 16.21 18.82
CA SER A 123 3.24 15.95 19.93
C SER A 123 2.48 15.69 21.23
N ARG A 124 3.09 14.90 22.13
CA ARG A 124 2.55 14.68 23.47
C ARG A 124 2.30 16.02 24.16
N GLY A 125 1.06 16.25 24.59
CA GLY A 125 0.62 17.50 25.23
C GLY A 125 -0.01 18.52 24.29
N THR A 126 0.32 18.52 22.99
CA THR A 126 -0.27 19.43 22.00
C THR A 126 -1.50 18.82 21.32
N GLY A 127 -1.50 17.49 21.12
CA GLY A 127 -2.57 16.81 20.38
C GLY A 127 -2.54 17.14 18.88
N SER A 128 -3.60 16.76 18.16
CA SER A 128 -3.77 17.04 16.74
C SER A 128 -5.22 17.47 16.49
N GLU A 129 -5.39 18.47 15.62
CA GLU A 129 -6.70 19.02 15.25
C GLU A 129 -7.13 18.58 13.84
N VAL A 130 -6.45 17.59 13.25
CA VAL A 130 -6.80 17.09 11.91
C VAL A 130 -8.21 16.50 11.94
N PRO A 131 -9.18 17.07 11.20
CA PRO A 131 -10.54 16.55 11.21
C PRO A 131 -10.60 15.14 10.61
N TRP A 132 -11.33 14.24 11.28
CA TRP A 132 -11.63 12.94 10.71
C TRP A 132 -12.75 13.05 9.69
N ILE A 133 -12.38 13.03 8.41
CA ILE A 133 -13.33 13.22 7.31
C ILE A 133 -14.28 12.02 7.24
N ARG A 134 -15.59 12.29 7.29
CA ARG A 134 -16.64 11.28 7.10
C ARG A 134 -17.14 11.20 5.66
N TYR A 135 -17.26 12.34 5.01
CA TYR A 135 -17.68 12.47 3.62
C TYR A 135 -16.87 13.59 2.97
N ARG A 136 -16.50 13.42 1.71
CA ARG A 136 -15.79 14.44 0.94
C ARG A 136 -16.11 14.36 -0.54
N TYR A 137 -15.91 15.47 -1.23
CA TYR A 137 -16.36 15.65 -2.61
C TYR A 137 -15.80 14.61 -3.59
N ALA A 138 -14.56 14.13 -3.41
CA ALA A 138 -14.04 13.08 -4.28
C ALA A 138 -14.85 11.77 -4.19
N GLU A 139 -15.41 11.44 -3.02
CA GLU A 139 -16.31 10.29 -2.89
C GLU A 139 -17.59 10.51 -3.69
N VAL A 140 -18.16 11.73 -3.68
CA VAL A 140 -19.34 12.08 -4.47
C VAL A 140 -19.08 11.89 -5.97
N LEU A 141 -17.93 12.35 -6.46
CA LEU A 141 -17.50 12.16 -7.84
C LEU A 141 -17.33 10.67 -8.17
N LEU A 142 -16.70 9.89 -7.28
CA LEU A 142 -16.51 8.46 -7.50
C LEU A 142 -17.82 7.67 -7.43
N ASN A 143 -18.78 8.07 -6.60
CA ASN A 143 -20.12 7.49 -6.57
C ASN A 143 -20.87 7.79 -7.88
N ALA A 144 -20.78 9.03 -8.39
CA ALA A 144 -21.36 9.42 -9.67
C ALA A 144 -20.71 8.70 -10.87
N ALA A 145 -19.38 8.54 -10.85
CA ALA A 145 -18.65 7.80 -11.88
C ALA A 145 -19.09 6.33 -11.93
N GLU A 146 -19.18 5.68 -10.77
CA GLU A 146 -19.64 4.29 -10.67
C GLU A 146 -21.09 4.14 -11.16
N ALA A 147 -22.01 5.00 -10.72
CA ALA A 147 -23.40 4.96 -11.17
C ALA A 147 -23.54 5.19 -12.68
N ALA A 148 -22.80 6.16 -13.25
CA ALA A 148 -22.80 6.41 -14.69
C ALA A 148 -22.27 5.20 -15.48
N PHE A 149 -21.23 4.53 -14.99
CA PHE A 149 -20.70 3.31 -15.59
C PHE A 149 -21.75 2.18 -15.61
N GLU A 150 -22.43 1.94 -14.50
CA GLU A 150 -23.49 0.92 -14.40
C GLU A 150 -24.72 1.22 -15.29
N LEU A 151 -24.95 2.49 -15.60
CA LEU A 151 -25.99 2.93 -16.55
C LEU A 151 -25.55 2.88 -18.02
N GLY A 152 -24.30 2.48 -18.31
CA GLY A 152 -23.73 2.48 -19.65
C GLY A 152 -23.33 3.87 -20.17
N GLU A 153 -23.28 4.88 -19.30
CA GLU A 153 -22.94 6.26 -19.62
C GLU A 153 -21.42 6.51 -19.51
N GLY A 154 -20.62 5.76 -20.29
CA GLY A 154 -19.15 5.73 -20.16
C GLY A 154 -18.47 7.10 -20.25
N THR A 155 -18.97 8.02 -21.10
CA THR A 155 -18.44 9.40 -21.18
C THR A 155 -18.63 10.15 -19.86
N LYS A 156 -19.82 10.09 -19.25
CA LYS A 156 -20.06 10.75 -17.95
C LYS A 156 -19.25 10.11 -16.84
N ALA A 157 -19.09 8.78 -16.87
CA ALA A 157 -18.23 8.07 -15.93
C ALA A 157 -16.78 8.58 -16.00
N ALA A 158 -16.25 8.76 -17.23
CA ALA A 158 -14.94 9.35 -17.47
C ALA A 158 -14.85 10.81 -16.99
N ASP A 159 -15.88 11.63 -17.23
CA ASP A 159 -15.90 13.02 -16.78
C ASP A 159 -15.81 13.15 -15.25
N TYR A 160 -16.50 12.29 -14.50
CA TYR A 160 -16.46 12.32 -13.03
C TYR A 160 -15.14 11.77 -12.46
N ILE A 161 -14.66 10.63 -12.96
CA ILE A 161 -13.43 10.02 -12.45
C ILE A 161 -12.21 10.90 -12.77
N ASN A 162 -12.18 11.53 -13.94
CA ASN A 162 -11.08 12.40 -14.34
C ASN A 162 -10.97 13.66 -13.48
N GLN A 163 -12.07 14.18 -12.91
CA GLN A 163 -11.97 15.29 -11.96
C GLN A 163 -11.13 14.92 -10.72
N VAL A 164 -11.27 13.68 -10.23
CA VAL A 164 -10.45 13.17 -9.12
C VAL A 164 -8.99 13.01 -9.55
N ARG A 165 -8.78 12.41 -10.72
CA ARG A 165 -7.45 12.12 -11.28
C ARG A 165 -6.65 13.37 -11.63
N THR A 166 -7.28 14.35 -12.28
CA THR A 166 -6.66 15.65 -12.59
C THR A 166 -6.19 16.35 -11.33
N ARG A 167 -7.01 16.36 -10.26
CA ARG A 167 -6.59 16.92 -8.96
C ARG A 167 -5.43 16.15 -8.35
N ALA A 168 -5.37 14.83 -8.53
CA ALA A 168 -4.28 13.98 -8.09
C ALA A 168 -2.98 14.14 -8.91
N GLY A 169 -3.01 14.91 -10.01
CA GLY A 169 -1.85 15.23 -10.84
C GLY A 169 -1.73 14.43 -12.13
N PHE A 170 -2.70 13.57 -12.46
CA PHE A 170 -2.72 12.88 -13.75
C PHE A 170 -2.89 13.87 -14.89
N THR A 171 -2.02 13.75 -15.90
CA THR A 171 -2.02 14.61 -17.08
C THR A 171 -2.77 13.98 -18.25
N THR A 172 -2.87 12.65 -18.28
CA THR A 172 -3.58 11.90 -19.32
C THR A 172 -4.98 11.49 -18.81
N PRO A 173 -6.07 12.10 -19.29
CA PRO A 173 -7.41 11.72 -18.88
C PRO A 173 -7.78 10.32 -19.38
N LEU A 174 -8.60 9.61 -18.62
CA LEU A 174 -9.23 8.38 -19.06
C LEU A 174 -10.30 8.70 -20.11
N THR A 175 -10.32 7.91 -21.18
CA THR A 175 -11.43 7.87 -22.13
C THR A 175 -12.56 6.98 -21.59
N ALA A 176 -13.76 7.12 -22.16
CA ALA A 176 -14.91 6.28 -21.80
C ALA A 176 -14.60 4.77 -21.85
N GLY A 177 -13.85 4.32 -22.86
CA GLY A 177 -13.47 2.90 -23.00
C GLY A 177 -12.43 2.42 -21.98
N GLN A 178 -11.70 3.34 -21.33
CA GLN A 178 -10.74 3.02 -20.27
C GLN A 178 -11.37 2.99 -18.88
N VAL A 179 -12.61 3.48 -18.73
CA VAL A 179 -13.38 3.37 -17.49
C VAL A 179 -14.02 1.99 -17.42
N THR A 180 -13.24 1.03 -16.91
CA THR A 180 -13.72 -0.32 -16.60
C THR A 180 -14.11 -0.41 -15.12
N PHE A 181 -14.84 -1.46 -14.76
CA PHE A 181 -15.14 -1.75 -13.36
C PHE A 181 -13.86 -1.89 -12.51
N ASP A 182 -12.85 -2.59 -13.04
CA ASP A 182 -11.52 -2.71 -12.42
C ASP A 182 -10.89 -1.33 -12.15
N ARG A 183 -10.99 -0.40 -13.10
CA ARG A 183 -10.52 0.98 -12.94
C ARG A 183 -11.27 1.73 -11.84
N ILE A 184 -12.60 1.62 -11.79
CA ILE A 184 -13.43 2.26 -10.76
C ILE A 184 -13.05 1.73 -9.37
N VAL A 185 -12.91 0.41 -9.25
CA VAL A 185 -12.51 -0.25 -8.01
C VAL A 185 -11.12 0.21 -7.57
N ASN A 186 -10.16 0.32 -8.49
CA ASN A 186 -8.82 0.81 -8.17
C ASN A 186 -8.83 2.29 -7.75
N GLU A 187 -9.49 3.16 -8.50
CA GLU A 187 -9.53 4.59 -8.22
C GLU A 187 -10.13 4.86 -6.84
N ARG A 188 -11.22 4.17 -6.50
CA ARG A 188 -11.78 4.22 -5.13
C ARG A 188 -10.81 3.71 -4.08
N LYS A 189 -10.10 2.60 -4.35
CA LYS A 189 -9.12 2.03 -3.42
C LYS A 189 -7.97 3.01 -3.11
N VAL A 190 -7.43 3.68 -4.12
CA VAL A 190 -6.28 4.60 -3.94
C VAL A 190 -6.73 5.94 -3.35
N GLU A 191 -7.84 6.50 -3.84
CA GLU A 191 -8.34 7.80 -3.39
C GLU A 191 -8.79 7.73 -1.93
N LEU A 192 -9.55 6.70 -1.57
CA LEU A 192 -10.17 6.51 -0.24
C LEU A 192 -9.37 5.57 0.67
N ALA A 193 -8.09 5.36 0.37
CA ALA A 193 -7.20 4.55 1.20
C ALA A 193 -7.21 5.05 2.66
N PHE A 194 -7.35 4.13 3.62
CA PHE A 194 -7.43 4.40 5.07
C PHE A 194 -8.65 5.24 5.53
N GLU A 195 -9.70 5.35 4.70
CA GLU A 195 -10.93 6.10 5.03
C GLU A 195 -12.12 5.19 5.41
N GLY A 196 -11.89 3.89 5.59
CA GLY A 196 -12.93 2.95 6.03
C GLY A 196 -13.82 2.39 4.93
N HIS A 197 -13.56 2.68 3.65
CA HIS A 197 -14.41 2.23 2.54
C HIS A 197 -14.15 0.79 2.09
N ARG A 198 -12.90 0.33 2.07
CA ARG A 198 -12.48 -0.90 1.36
C ARG A 198 -13.33 -2.13 1.72
N LEU A 199 -13.61 -2.37 3.01
CA LEU A 199 -14.43 -3.51 3.43
C LEU A 199 -15.86 -3.44 2.87
N PHE A 200 -16.51 -2.28 2.98
CA PHE A 200 -17.88 -2.09 2.53
C PHE A 200 -18.00 -2.09 1.00
N ASP A 201 -17.03 -1.50 0.31
CA ASP A 201 -16.91 -1.53 -1.15
C ASP A 201 -16.80 -2.99 -1.65
N MET A 202 -15.90 -3.79 -1.08
CA MET A 202 -15.79 -5.22 -1.45
C MET A 202 -17.04 -6.03 -1.09
N LYS A 203 -17.77 -5.62 -0.04
CA LYS A 203 -19.03 -6.26 0.35
C LYS A 203 -20.16 -5.94 -0.63
N ARG A 204 -20.39 -4.68 -0.97
CA ARG A 204 -21.49 -4.29 -1.87
C ARG A 204 -21.29 -4.76 -3.30
N TRP A 205 -20.04 -4.83 -3.77
CA TRP A 205 -19.70 -5.40 -5.08
C TRP A 205 -19.71 -6.94 -5.13
N ARG A 206 -19.95 -7.61 -3.99
CA ARG A 206 -19.85 -9.08 -3.87
C ARG A 206 -18.47 -9.63 -4.28
N LEU A 207 -17.41 -8.86 -4.07
CA LEU A 207 -16.04 -9.30 -4.39
C LEU A 207 -15.28 -9.87 -3.19
N ALA A 208 -15.68 -9.52 -1.95
CA ALA A 208 -14.97 -9.91 -0.73
C ALA A 208 -14.64 -11.42 -0.68
N HIS A 209 -15.63 -12.30 -0.89
CA HIS A 209 -15.43 -13.75 -0.90
C HIS A 209 -14.63 -14.30 -2.10
N ILE A 210 -14.51 -13.52 -3.17
CA ILE A 210 -13.73 -13.89 -4.37
C ILE A 210 -12.25 -13.57 -4.14
N VAL A 211 -11.95 -12.38 -3.62
CA VAL A 211 -10.56 -11.93 -3.47
C VAL A 211 -9.91 -12.39 -2.17
N TRP A 212 -10.70 -12.60 -1.12
CA TRP A 212 -10.27 -13.08 0.20
C TRP A 212 -10.72 -14.52 0.38
N ASP A 213 -10.22 -15.42 -0.45
CA ASP A 213 -10.69 -16.81 -0.53
C ASP A 213 -9.97 -17.76 0.44
N GLY A 214 -9.05 -17.26 1.25
CA GLY A 214 -8.26 -18.06 2.19
C GLY A 214 -7.09 -18.83 1.57
N VAL A 215 -6.79 -18.66 0.29
CA VAL A 215 -5.64 -19.30 -0.38
C VAL A 215 -4.40 -18.43 -0.23
N THR A 216 -3.22 -19.05 -0.11
CA THR A 216 -1.93 -18.34 -0.03
C THR A 216 -1.55 -17.71 -1.37
N MET A 217 -0.90 -16.55 -1.33
CA MET A 217 -0.35 -15.88 -2.51
C MET A 217 1.17 -16.04 -2.61
N SER A 218 1.67 -16.05 -3.84
CA SER A 218 3.08 -15.89 -4.18
C SER A 218 3.42 -14.44 -4.57
N GLU A 219 4.72 -14.13 -4.68
CA GLU A 219 5.19 -12.85 -5.27
C GLU A 219 4.69 -12.67 -6.71
N ALA A 220 4.62 -13.77 -7.48
CA ALA A 220 4.11 -13.72 -8.84
C ALA A 220 2.61 -13.35 -8.87
N ASP A 221 1.80 -13.93 -7.98
CA ASP A 221 0.37 -13.58 -7.86
C ASP A 221 0.20 -12.10 -7.50
N LEU A 222 1.00 -11.58 -6.56
CA LEU A 222 0.96 -10.16 -6.17
C LEU A 222 1.15 -9.24 -7.37
N VAL A 223 2.16 -9.53 -8.21
CA VAL A 223 2.53 -8.73 -9.38
C VAL A 223 1.51 -8.89 -10.51
N SER A 224 1.04 -10.11 -10.80
CA SER A 224 0.10 -10.34 -11.89
C SER A 224 -1.33 -9.86 -11.60
N ASN A 225 -1.68 -9.66 -10.33
CA ASN A 225 -3.04 -9.29 -9.91
C ASN A 225 -3.25 -7.77 -9.81
N ILE A 226 -2.23 -6.94 -10.08
CA ILE A 226 -2.32 -5.49 -9.99
C ILE A 226 -3.44 -4.97 -10.92
N GLY A 227 -4.24 -4.03 -10.41
CA GLY A 227 -5.32 -3.39 -11.16
C GLY A 227 -6.60 -4.22 -11.28
N SER A 228 -6.61 -5.51 -10.95
CA SER A 228 -7.81 -6.34 -11.08
C SER A 228 -8.68 -6.33 -9.82
N ALA A 229 -9.98 -6.10 -9.98
CA ALA A 229 -10.94 -6.11 -8.86
C ALA A 229 -11.29 -7.51 -8.37
N THR A 230 -11.13 -8.53 -9.23
CA THR A 230 -11.62 -9.89 -8.99
C THR A 230 -10.51 -10.88 -8.66
N LYS A 231 -9.24 -10.47 -8.76
CA LYS A 231 -8.11 -11.33 -8.45
C LYS A 231 -7.79 -11.36 -6.96
N ARG A 232 -7.20 -12.48 -6.53
CA ARG A 232 -6.88 -12.78 -5.13
C ARG A 232 -5.99 -11.72 -4.49
N SER A 233 -6.31 -11.37 -3.24
CA SER A 233 -5.58 -10.42 -2.41
C SER A 233 -5.70 -10.82 -0.93
N THR A 234 -5.19 -12.00 -0.56
CA THR A 234 -5.42 -12.62 0.76
C THR A 234 -4.34 -12.35 1.80
N GLN A 235 -3.18 -11.83 1.38
CA GLN A 235 -2.03 -11.67 2.26
C GLN A 235 -1.30 -10.36 1.98
N PRO A 236 -0.90 -9.61 3.02
CA PRO A 236 -0.04 -8.46 2.85
C PRO A 236 1.39 -8.89 2.56
N PHE A 237 2.00 -8.25 1.56
CA PHE A 237 3.43 -8.29 1.31
C PHE A 237 4.05 -6.96 1.70
N ALA A 238 5.31 -7.02 2.11
CA ALA A 238 6.15 -5.88 2.40
C ALA A 238 7.09 -5.60 1.22
N LEU A 239 7.58 -4.37 1.13
CA LEU A 239 8.64 -4.00 0.21
C LEU A 239 9.79 -3.39 1.00
N TRP A 240 10.89 -4.13 1.15
CA TRP A 240 12.00 -3.72 2.00
C TRP A 240 13.17 -3.18 1.17
N PRO A 241 13.61 -1.94 1.42
CA PRO A 241 14.83 -1.39 0.83
C PRO A 241 16.08 -1.91 1.53
N TYR A 242 17.11 -2.20 0.73
CA TYR A 242 18.45 -2.55 1.18
C TYR A 242 19.49 -1.68 0.47
N LYS A 243 20.56 -1.34 1.19
CA LYS A 243 21.73 -0.70 0.60
C LYS A 243 22.69 -1.76 0.07
N ILE A 244 23.45 -1.48 -0.98
CA ILE A 244 24.45 -2.41 -1.51
C ILE A 244 25.83 -2.10 -0.93
N HIS A 245 26.40 -3.08 -0.23
CA HIS A 245 27.78 -3.06 0.22
C HIS A 245 28.63 -3.96 -0.66
N ASN A 246 29.23 -3.39 -1.70
CA ASN A 246 30.06 -4.10 -2.65
C ASN A 246 31.26 -3.25 -3.10
N PRO A 247 32.17 -2.88 -2.18
CA PRO A 247 33.27 -1.96 -2.47
C PRO A 247 34.04 -2.35 -3.73
N GLY A 248 34.35 -1.37 -4.57
CA GLY A 248 35.05 -1.56 -5.85
C GLY A 248 34.16 -1.97 -7.03
N GLN A 249 32.85 -2.17 -6.82
CA GLN A 249 31.90 -2.49 -7.89
C GLN A 249 30.98 -1.29 -8.19
N PRO A 250 30.47 -1.15 -9.45
CA PRO A 250 29.61 -0.02 -9.84
C PRO A 250 28.31 0.11 -9.04
N ASN A 251 27.83 -1.02 -8.48
CA ASN A 251 26.59 -1.07 -7.70
C ASN A 251 26.78 -0.75 -6.22
N HIS A 252 28.01 -0.47 -5.75
CA HIS A 252 28.24 -0.07 -4.37
C HIS A 252 27.48 1.22 -4.02
N ASN A 253 26.92 1.28 -2.80
CA ASN A 253 26.11 2.39 -2.28
C ASN A 253 24.81 2.66 -3.04
N LYS A 254 24.43 1.79 -3.96
CA LYS A 254 23.10 1.80 -4.59
C LYS A 254 22.07 1.14 -3.67
N TRP A 255 20.81 1.29 -4.05
CA TRP A 255 19.64 0.72 -3.38
C TRP A 255 19.01 -0.38 -4.21
N ILE A 256 18.54 -1.42 -3.54
CA ILE A 256 17.67 -2.44 -4.13
C ILE A 256 16.45 -2.62 -3.23
N PHE A 257 15.40 -3.21 -3.77
CA PHE A 257 14.17 -3.51 -3.05
C PHE A 257 13.82 -4.98 -3.18
N LYS A 258 13.27 -5.56 -2.12
CA LYS A 258 12.81 -6.94 -2.11
C LYS A 258 11.38 -7.01 -1.62
N ILE A 259 10.55 -7.79 -2.31
CA ILE A 259 9.26 -8.19 -1.78
C ILE A 259 9.52 -9.20 -0.66
N VAL A 260 8.92 -8.96 0.50
CA VAL A 260 9.11 -9.77 1.70
C VAL A 260 7.72 -10.14 2.25
N LYS A 261 7.53 -11.40 2.61
CA LYS A 261 6.40 -11.82 3.43
C LYS A 261 6.86 -11.90 4.88
N ASN A 262 6.41 -10.96 5.70
CA ASN A 262 6.78 -10.90 7.13
C ASN A 262 6.33 -12.19 7.84
N SER A 263 7.13 -12.69 8.79
CA SER A 263 6.83 -13.95 9.49
C SER A 263 5.54 -13.91 10.31
N ILE A 264 5.04 -12.72 10.68
CA ILE A 264 3.74 -12.57 11.36
C ILE A 264 2.54 -12.80 10.43
N VAL A 265 2.74 -12.82 9.11
CA VAL A 265 1.70 -13.12 8.13
C VAL A 265 1.54 -14.65 8.04
N THR A 266 0.90 -15.21 9.06
CA THR A 266 0.75 -16.66 9.27
C THR A 266 -0.47 -17.26 8.57
N GLY A 267 -1.43 -16.44 8.18
CA GLY A 267 -2.69 -16.87 7.56
C GLY A 267 -2.98 -16.17 6.25
N SER A 268 -4.03 -16.64 5.57
CA SER A 268 -4.64 -15.98 4.41
C SER A 268 -6.04 -15.51 4.80
N GLU A 269 -6.36 -14.26 4.45
CA GLU A 269 -7.70 -13.70 4.68
C GLU A 269 -8.76 -14.56 3.99
N ARG A 270 -9.74 -15.04 4.76
CA ARG A 270 -10.86 -15.85 4.28
C ARG A 270 -12.17 -15.16 4.64
N PHE A 271 -12.88 -14.72 3.62
CA PHE A 271 -14.20 -14.10 3.70
C PHE A 271 -15.24 -15.07 3.15
N VAL A 272 -16.16 -15.51 4.01
CA VAL A 272 -17.25 -16.43 3.63
C VAL A 272 -18.58 -15.67 3.54
N PHE A 273 -19.60 -16.32 2.96
CA PHE A 273 -20.90 -15.68 2.73
C PHE A 273 -21.56 -15.09 3.99
N GLY A 274 -21.35 -15.70 5.16
CA GLY A 274 -21.82 -15.16 6.44
C GLY A 274 -21.22 -13.80 6.81
N ASN A 275 -19.99 -13.51 6.39
CA ASN A 275 -19.31 -12.24 6.69
C ASN A 275 -19.90 -11.03 5.95
N TYR A 276 -20.79 -11.24 4.97
CA TYR A 276 -21.52 -10.14 4.34
C TYR A 276 -22.47 -9.44 5.32
N TYR A 277 -22.85 -10.09 6.41
CA TYR A 277 -23.74 -9.54 7.42
C TYR A 277 -23.04 -9.46 8.77
N SER A 278 -23.37 -8.44 9.56
CA SER A 278 -22.95 -8.38 10.96
C SER A 278 -23.75 -9.38 11.78
N GLU A 279 -23.17 -9.92 12.84
CA GLU A 279 -23.88 -10.84 13.73
C GLU A 279 -24.88 -10.11 14.62
N ILE A 280 -26.08 -10.68 14.77
CA ILE A 280 -27.01 -10.30 15.83
C ILE A 280 -26.68 -11.20 17.02
N SER A 281 -26.25 -10.60 18.13
CA SER A 281 -25.84 -11.37 19.31
C SER A 281 -26.95 -12.32 19.79
N ALA A 282 -26.54 -13.48 20.32
CA ALA A 282 -27.44 -14.51 20.83
C ALA A 282 -28.41 -13.96 21.90
N ASP A 283 -27.92 -13.07 22.77
CA ASP A 283 -28.74 -12.41 23.80
C ASP A 283 -29.88 -11.58 23.20
N ASN A 284 -29.61 -10.86 22.12
CA ASN A 284 -30.64 -10.05 21.46
C ASN A 284 -31.68 -10.93 20.77
N LEU A 285 -31.24 -12.02 20.11
CA LEU A 285 -32.13 -13.01 19.49
C LEU A 285 -33.04 -13.68 20.56
N ALA A 286 -32.49 -14.02 21.72
CA ALA A 286 -33.25 -14.64 22.80
C ALA A 286 -34.30 -13.69 23.42
N ARG A 287 -33.99 -12.39 23.50
CA ARG A 287 -34.89 -11.37 24.07
C ARG A 287 -36.02 -10.92 23.15
N ASN A 288 -35.85 -11.07 21.84
CA ASN A 288 -36.85 -10.62 20.88
C ASN A 288 -37.18 -11.73 19.86
N PRO A 289 -38.29 -12.45 20.02
CA PRO A 289 -38.67 -13.57 19.14
C PRO A 289 -39.01 -13.13 17.70
N LYS A 290 -39.09 -11.82 17.43
CA LYS A 290 -39.27 -11.28 16.07
C LYS A 290 -37.94 -11.10 15.33
N LEU A 291 -36.80 -11.17 16.02
CA LEU A 291 -35.50 -11.10 15.36
C LEU A 291 -35.15 -12.45 14.74
N VAL A 292 -34.74 -12.41 13.47
CA VAL A 292 -34.28 -13.57 12.72
C VAL A 292 -32.78 -13.44 12.52
N ARG A 293 -32.05 -14.54 12.69
CA ARG A 293 -30.61 -14.60 12.44
C ARG A 293 -30.30 -14.26 10.98
N GLN A 294 -29.18 -13.60 10.75
CA GLN A 294 -28.75 -13.30 9.38
C GLN A 294 -28.36 -14.60 8.64
N PRO A 295 -28.42 -14.63 7.31
CA PRO A 295 -28.04 -15.81 6.53
C PRO A 295 -26.58 -16.24 6.78
N ASN A 296 -26.34 -17.55 6.84
CA ASN A 296 -25.02 -18.17 6.98
C ASN A 296 -24.25 -17.79 8.27
N GLN A 297 -24.98 -17.54 9.36
CA GLN A 297 -24.48 -17.33 10.73
C GLN A 297 -25.08 -18.37 11.69
#